data_AF-A0A534NHA6-F1
#
_entry.id   AF-A0A534NHA6-F1
#
_cell.length_a   1.000
_cell.length_b   1.000
_cell.length_c   1.000
_cell.angle_alpha   90.00
_cell.angle_beta   90.00
_cell.angle_gamma   90.00
#
_symmetry.space_group_name_H-M   'P 1'
#
loop_
_entity.id
_entity.type
_entity.pdbx_description
1 polymer ?
#
loop_
_entity_poly.entity_id
_entity_poly.type
_entity_poly.pdbx_seq_one_letter_code
_entity_poly.pdbx_strand_id
1 'polypeptide(L)'
;MSPDEFIAELWGYARELPMGQHPWFQGILEHRWTRHQIILAEIQHYLRVRTNPIFFGYIAVNAVAEKRYGLMEVVLENFMEELSGPRTHVDVMLQFLEEGGISREAADRTEPAPGTMAAIEMIIGCCQRRSALEGVALLSFVESQLGGSDGVSAQVYRELTGYYGFSARAAET
;
A
#
# COMPACT_ATOMS: atom_id res chain seq x y z
N MET A 1 10.57 -26.95 12.45
CA MET A 1 10.88 -25.60 11.98
C MET A 1 10.82 -24.67 13.17
N SER A 2 11.90 -23.94 13.44
CA SER A 2 11.91 -22.87 14.44
C SER A 2 11.10 -21.66 13.95
N PRO A 3 10.66 -20.74 14.83
CA PRO A 3 10.01 -19.50 14.40
C PRO A 3 10.87 -18.71 13.40
N ASP A 4 12.18 -18.65 13.61
CA ASP A 4 13.10 -17.93 12.73
C ASP A 4 13.20 -18.59 11.35
N GLU A 5 13.23 -19.93 11.29
CA GLU A 5 13.21 -20.66 10.02
C GLU A 5 11.92 -20.41 9.24
N PHE A 6 10.77 -20.38 9.93
CA PHE A 6 9.48 -20.10 9.32
C PHE A 6 9.39 -18.67 8.80
N ILE A 7 9.84 -17.69 9.60
CA ILE A 7 9.90 -16.28 9.18
C ILE A 7 10.83 -16.13 7.97
N ALA A 8 11.98 -16.80 7.96
CA ALA A 8 12.92 -16.76 6.84
C ALA A 8 12.34 -17.37 5.56
N GLU A 9 11.58 -18.45 5.68
CA GLU A 9 10.82 -19.07 4.57
C GLU A 9 9.75 -18.12 4.02
N LEU A 10 8.93 -17.53 4.89
CA LEU A 10 7.91 -16.56 4.52
C LEU A 10 8.53 -15.39 3.74
N TRP A 11 9.64 -14.82 4.24
CA TRP A 11 10.39 -13.78 3.52
C TRP A 11 11.05 -14.27 2.23
N GLY A 12 11.27 -15.58 2.10
CA GLY A 12 11.71 -16.22 0.86
C GLY A 12 10.76 -15.93 -0.30
N TYR A 13 9.47 -16.13 -0.07
CA TYR A 13 8.44 -15.88 -1.10
C TYR A 13 8.39 -14.41 -1.54
N ALA A 14 8.56 -13.45 -0.62
CA ALA A 14 8.61 -12.04 -1.01
C ALA A 14 9.83 -11.70 -1.88
N ARG A 15 10.97 -12.34 -1.61
CA ARG A 15 12.20 -12.12 -2.40
C ARG A 15 12.12 -12.70 -3.81
N GLU A 16 11.22 -13.66 -4.06
CA GLU A 16 10.97 -14.20 -5.39
C GLU A 16 10.22 -13.20 -6.31
N LEU A 17 9.58 -12.19 -5.73
CA LEU A 17 8.80 -11.18 -6.45
C LEU A 17 9.32 -9.77 -6.15
N PRO A 18 10.55 -9.42 -6.59
CA PRO A 18 11.11 -8.11 -6.34
C PRO A 18 10.32 -7.02 -7.07
N MET A 19 9.74 -6.08 -6.31
CA MET A 19 8.88 -5.03 -6.88
C MET A 19 9.56 -4.17 -7.93
N GLY A 20 10.88 -3.94 -7.82
CA GLY A 20 11.63 -3.24 -8.86
C GLY A 20 11.52 -3.89 -10.25
N GLN A 21 11.25 -5.19 -10.35
CA GLN A 21 11.07 -5.90 -11.62
C GLN A 21 9.61 -5.90 -12.12
N HIS A 22 8.66 -5.44 -11.31
CA HIS A 22 7.26 -5.42 -11.71
C HIS A 22 7.08 -4.45 -12.91
N PRO A 23 6.34 -4.85 -13.97
CA PRO A 23 6.23 -4.07 -15.21
C PRO A 23 5.73 -2.64 -15.02
N TRP A 24 4.91 -2.40 -13.99
CA TRP A 24 4.46 -1.06 -13.60
C TRP A 24 5.63 -0.14 -13.28
N PHE A 25 6.48 -0.53 -12.31
CA PHE A 25 7.60 0.28 -11.87
C PHE A 25 8.68 0.38 -12.94
N GLN A 26 8.99 -0.70 -13.65
CA GLN A 26 9.88 -0.64 -14.81
C GLN A 26 9.38 0.37 -15.86
N GLY A 27 8.07 0.48 -16.08
CA GLY A 27 7.56 1.48 -17.01
C GLY A 27 7.70 2.92 -16.52
N ILE A 28 7.79 3.17 -15.21
CA ILE A 28 8.17 4.48 -14.66
C ILE A 28 9.69 4.69 -14.84
N LEU A 29 10.50 3.71 -14.45
CA LEU A 29 11.97 3.80 -14.47
C LEU A 29 12.55 3.92 -15.89
N GLU A 30 11.91 3.27 -16.86
CA GLU A 30 12.29 3.29 -18.28
C GLU A 30 11.50 4.32 -19.08
N HIS A 31 10.76 5.21 -18.41
CA HIS A 31 10.03 6.32 -19.01
C HIS A 31 8.97 5.93 -20.05
N ARG A 32 8.40 4.72 -19.95
CA ARG A 32 7.39 4.18 -20.86
C ARG A 32 5.99 4.73 -20.63
N TRP A 33 5.68 5.12 -19.39
CA TRP A 33 4.39 5.73 -19.07
C TRP A 33 4.42 7.23 -19.30
N THR A 34 3.27 7.81 -19.63
CA THR A 34 3.07 9.26 -19.60
C THR A 34 2.66 9.72 -18.21
N ARG A 35 2.87 11.01 -17.91
CA ARG A 35 2.41 11.64 -16.66
C ARG A 35 0.92 11.38 -16.39
N HIS A 36 0.09 11.44 -17.42
CA HIS A 36 -1.35 11.18 -17.32
C HIS A 36 -1.65 9.71 -16.97
N GLN A 37 -0.97 8.75 -17.61
CA GLN A 37 -1.13 7.32 -17.31
C GLN A 37 -0.70 6.97 -15.87
N ILE A 38 0.37 7.62 -15.38
CA ILE A 38 0.79 7.49 -13.98
C ILE A 38 -0.34 7.91 -13.05
N ILE A 39 -0.90 9.10 -13.24
CA ILE A 39 -2.03 9.59 -12.43
C ILE A 39 -3.23 8.64 -12.52
N LEU A 40 -3.60 8.13 -13.69
CA LEU A 40 -4.72 7.20 -13.82
C LEU A 40 -4.51 5.91 -13.01
N ALA A 41 -3.29 5.37 -12.98
CA ALA A 41 -2.99 4.21 -12.17
C ALA A 41 -2.96 4.53 -10.67
N GLU A 42 -2.48 5.71 -10.29
CA GLU A 42 -2.45 6.13 -8.89
C GLU A 42 -3.83 6.40 -8.32
N ILE A 43 -4.84 6.73 -9.15
CA ILE A 43 -6.24 6.74 -8.68
C ILE A 43 -6.65 5.34 -8.22
N GLN A 44 -6.21 4.28 -8.90
CA GLN A 44 -6.49 2.90 -8.51
C GLN A 44 -5.74 2.53 -7.21
N HIS A 45 -4.50 3.01 -7.08
CA HIS A 45 -3.73 2.86 -5.85
C HIS A 45 -4.39 3.57 -4.66
N TYR A 46 -4.91 4.78 -4.86
CA TYR A 46 -5.70 5.53 -3.88
C TYR A 46 -6.93 4.74 -3.41
N LEU A 47 -7.68 4.14 -4.34
CA LEU A 47 -8.85 3.31 -3.98
C LEU A 47 -8.48 2.12 -3.10
N ARG A 48 -7.28 1.55 -3.25
CA ARG A 48 -6.75 0.53 -2.35
C ARG A 48 -6.32 1.13 -1.02
N VAL A 49 -5.49 2.17 -1.01
CA VAL A 49 -4.95 2.79 0.21
C VAL A 49 -6.05 3.26 1.15
N ARG A 50 -7.12 3.89 0.63
CA ARG A 50 -8.24 4.34 1.47
C ARG A 50 -8.97 3.21 2.20
N THR A 51 -8.73 1.94 1.83
CA THR A 51 -9.28 0.77 2.50
C THR A 51 -8.37 0.20 3.59
N ASN A 52 -7.10 0.66 3.70
CA ASN A 52 -6.15 0.20 4.72
C ASN A 52 -6.73 0.23 6.15
N PRO A 53 -7.44 1.29 6.59
CA PRO A 53 -8.06 1.28 7.93
C PRO A 53 -9.00 0.10 8.17
N ILE A 54 -9.74 -0.33 7.15
CA ILE A 54 -10.68 -1.44 7.25
C ILE A 54 -9.93 -2.74 7.57
N PHE A 55 -8.72 -2.92 7.00
CA PHE A 55 -7.90 -4.11 7.22
C PHE A 55 -7.48 -4.22 8.67
N PHE A 56 -6.90 -3.15 9.24
CA PHE A 56 -6.50 -3.13 10.63
C PHE A 56 -7.70 -3.23 11.59
N GLY A 57 -8.84 -2.65 11.22
CA GLY A 57 -10.10 -2.82 11.97
C GLY A 57 -10.52 -4.29 12.09
N TYR A 58 -10.45 -5.07 11.00
CA TYR A 58 -10.74 -6.50 11.05
C TYR A 58 -9.70 -7.30 11.84
N ILE A 59 -8.41 -6.98 11.69
CA ILE A 59 -7.34 -7.62 12.47
C ILE A 59 -7.55 -7.38 13.97
N ALA A 60 -7.94 -6.17 14.38
CA ALA A 60 -8.23 -5.84 15.77
C ALA A 60 -9.40 -6.68 16.33
N VAL A 61 -10.48 -6.84 15.55
CA VAL A 61 -11.61 -7.70 15.93
C VAL A 61 -11.16 -9.15 16.14
N ASN A 62 -10.35 -9.68 15.22
CA ASN A 62 -9.84 -11.05 15.32
C ASN A 62 -8.88 -11.23 16.51
N ALA A 63 -8.02 -10.24 16.78
CA ALA A 63 -7.11 -10.27 17.91
C ALA A 63 -7.87 -10.33 19.25
N VAL A 64 -8.97 -9.58 19.37
CA VAL A 64 -9.83 -9.64 20.56
C VAL A 64 -10.55 -10.98 20.66
N ALA A 65 -11.12 -11.49 19.56
CA ALA A 65 -11.83 -12.77 19.53
C ALA A 65 -10.93 -13.95 19.92
N GLU A 66 -9.66 -13.92 19.49
CA GLU A 66 -8.65 -14.93 19.78
C GLU A 66 -7.93 -14.73 21.12
N LYS A 67 -8.25 -13.67 21.87
CA LYS A 67 -7.57 -13.27 23.11
C LYS A 67 -6.06 -13.00 22.92
N ARG A 68 -5.68 -12.54 21.72
CA ARG A 68 -4.31 -12.16 21.32
C ARG A 68 -4.06 -10.68 21.60
N TYR A 69 -4.33 -10.22 22.82
CA TYR A 69 -4.26 -8.80 23.17
C TYR A 69 -2.88 -8.17 22.99
N GLY A 70 -1.80 -8.97 23.01
CA GLY A 70 -0.44 -8.50 22.72
C GLY A 70 -0.26 -7.95 21.30
N LEU A 71 -1.17 -8.23 20.37
CA LEU A 71 -1.15 -7.65 19.02
C LEU A 71 -1.83 -6.27 18.95
N MET A 72 -2.60 -5.88 19.97
CA MET A 72 -3.43 -4.67 19.89
C MET A 72 -2.63 -3.39 19.79
N GLU A 73 -1.44 -3.34 20.41
CA GLU A 73 -0.56 -2.16 20.34
C GLU A 73 -0.18 -1.86 18.89
N VAL A 74 0.47 -2.81 18.21
CA VAL A 74 0.89 -2.64 16.81
C VAL A 74 -0.29 -2.42 15.87
N VAL A 75 -1.41 -3.14 16.07
CA VAL A 75 -2.59 -3.01 15.19
C VAL A 75 -3.26 -1.64 15.34
N LEU A 76 -3.40 -1.14 16.57
CA LEU A 76 -4.03 0.16 16.79
C LEU A 76 -3.10 1.31 16.40
N GLU A 77 -1.79 1.18 16.58
CA GLU A 77 -0.81 2.16 16.10
C GLU A 77 -0.95 2.35 14.59
N ASN A 78 -0.86 1.26 13.81
CA ASN A 78 -0.99 1.32 12.35
C ASN A 78 -2.39 1.80 11.90
N PHE A 79 -3.46 1.34 12.58
CA PHE A 79 -4.81 1.84 12.28
C PHE A 79 -4.93 3.36 12.47
N MET A 80 -4.30 3.88 13.52
CA MET A 80 -4.29 5.31 13.82
C MET A 80 -3.43 6.08 12.82
N GLU A 81 -2.27 5.58 12.41
CA GLU A 81 -1.45 6.21 11.36
C GLU A 81 -2.20 6.36 10.03
N GLU A 82 -3.02 5.37 9.68
CA GLU A 82 -3.82 5.39 8.46
C GLU A 82 -5.01 6.37 8.51
N LEU A 83 -5.59 6.61 9.69
CA LEU A 83 -6.80 7.43 9.87
C LEU A 83 -6.58 8.82 10.46
N SER A 84 -5.48 8.98 11.18
CA SER A 84 -5.33 10.05 12.16
C SER A 84 -3.94 10.66 12.06
N GLY A 85 -3.89 11.98 12.18
CA GLY A 85 -2.65 12.73 12.14
C GLY A 85 -2.80 13.99 11.31
N PRO A 86 -1.77 14.84 11.30
CA PRO A 86 -1.78 16.05 10.49
C PRO A 86 -1.78 15.76 8.98
N ARG A 87 -1.37 14.55 8.58
CA ARG A 87 -1.31 14.10 7.19
C ARG A 87 -1.41 12.57 7.14
N THR A 88 -2.54 12.04 6.67
CA THR A 88 -2.75 10.59 6.51
C THR A 88 -2.16 10.08 5.20
N HIS A 89 -1.99 8.76 5.04
CA HIS A 89 -1.60 8.17 3.75
C HIS A 89 -2.58 8.53 2.63
N VAL A 90 -3.88 8.60 2.94
CA VAL A 90 -4.91 9.07 2.01
C VAL A 90 -4.67 10.51 1.55
N ASP A 91 -4.25 11.40 2.44
CA ASP A 91 -3.97 12.79 2.11
C ASP A 91 -2.71 12.93 1.23
N VAL A 92 -1.69 12.10 1.48
CA VAL A 92 -0.49 12.03 0.64
C VAL A 92 -0.85 11.55 -0.76
N MET A 93 -1.66 10.50 -0.89
CA MET A 93 -2.13 10.01 -2.20
C MET A 93 -2.93 11.07 -2.95
N LEU A 94 -3.86 11.74 -2.28
CA LEU A 94 -4.69 12.77 -2.90
C LEU A 94 -3.92 13.97 -3.37
N GLN A 95 -2.89 14.38 -2.63
CA GLN A 95 -1.99 15.42 -3.08
C GLN A 95 -1.35 15.10 -4.43
N PHE A 96 -0.99 13.84 -4.69
CA PHE A 96 -0.45 13.43 -5.99
C PHE A 96 -1.51 13.47 -7.09
N LEU A 97 -2.72 13.02 -6.76
CA LEU A 97 -3.87 13.07 -7.68
C LEU A 97 -4.27 14.52 -8.02
N GLU A 98 -4.24 15.43 -7.05
CA GLU A 98 -4.52 16.86 -7.23
C GLU A 98 -3.50 17.52 -8.18
N GLU A 99 -2.22 17.19 -8.04
CA GLU A 99 -1.16 17.62 -8.97
C GLU A 99 -1.40 17.06 -10.39
N GLY A 100 -2.10 15.93 -10.50
CA GLY A 100 -2.60 15.36 -11.75
C GLY A 100 -3.92 15.95 -12.26
N GLY A 101 -4.51 16.91 -11.54
CA GLY A 101 -5.79 17.55 -11.89
C GLY A 101 -7.04 16.77 -11.46
N ILE A 102 -6.89 15.77 -10.57
CA ILE A 102 -7.99 14.94 -10.07
C ILE A 102 -8.38 15.40 -8.67
N SER A 103 -9.63 15.84 -8.50
CA SER A 103 -10.13 16.22 -7.17
C SER A 103 -10.45 14.99 -6.33
N ARG A 104 -10.55 15.17 -5.00
CA ARG A 104 -11.01 14.13 -4.08
C ARG A 104 -12.36 13.54 -4.50
N GLU A 105 -13.32 14.38 -4.87
CA GLU A 105 -14.66 13.93 -5.28
C GLU A 105 -14.59 13.07 -6.55
N ALA A 106 -13.69 13.40 -7.48
CA ALA A 106 -13.48 12.61 -8.69
C ALA A 106 -12.79 11.28 -8.38
N ALA A 107 -11.75 11.29 -7.53
CA ALA A 107 -11.08 10.08 -7.07
C ALA A 107 -12.05 9.14 -6.34
N ASP A 108 -12.90 9.68 -5.45
CA ASP A 108 -13.85 8.89 -4.67
C ASP A 108 -14.96 8.24 -5.49
N ARG A 109 -15.33 8.87 -6.61
CA ARG A 109 -16.34 8.37 -7.56
C ARG A 109 -15.75 7.45 -8.62
N THR A 110 -14.43 7.30 -8.69
CA THR A 110 -13.79 6.45 -9.67
C THR A 110 -14.16 4.98 -9.40
N GLU A 111 -14.55 4.26 -10.45
CA GLU A 111 -14.78 2.83 -10.34
C GLU A 111 -13.44 2.09 -10.25
N PRO A 112 -13.29 1.16 -9.29
CA PRO A 112 -12.10 0.32 -9.22
C PRO A 112 -12.04 -0.59 -10.45
N ALA A 113 -10.87 -0.66 -11.07
CA ALA A 113 -10.59 -1.65 -12.09
C ALA A 113 -10.76 -3.08 -11.51
N PRO A 114 -11.07 -4.09 -12.33
CA PRO A 114 -11.25 -5.46 -11.84
C PRO A 114 -10.06 -5.99 -11.01
N GLY A 115 -8.83 -5.64 -11.39
CA GLY A 115 -7.62 -5.99 -10.64
C GLY A 115 -7.55 -5.29 -9.27
N THR A 116 -7.88 -4.01 -9.21
CA THR A 116 -7.95 -3.23 -7.96
C THR A 116 -8.99 -3.83 -7.03
N MET A 117 -10.18 -4.14 -7.54
CA MET A 117 -11.25 -4.76 -6.76
C MET A 117 -10.82 -6.14 -6.24
N ALA A 118 -10.22 -6.97 -7.08
CA ALA A 118 -9.73 -8.29 -6.68
C ALA A 118 -8.67 -8.19 -5.57
N ALA A 119 -7.74 -7.22 -5.67
CA ALA A 119 -6.73 -6.98 -4.65
C ALA A 119 -7.36 -6.55 -3.31
N ILE A 120 -8.30 -5.60 -3.33
CA ILE A 120 -9.03 -5.14 -2.14
C ILE A 120 -9.76 -6.32 -1.49
N GLU A 121 -10.55 -7.08 -2.26
CA GLU A 121 -11.34 -8.21 -1.73
C GLU A 121 -10.47 -9.35 -1.19
N MET A 122 -9.32 -9.60 -1.83
CA MET A 122 -8.35 -10.58 -1.33
C MET A 122 -7.81 -10.16 0.04
N ILE A 123 -7.40 -8.90 0.20
CA ILE A 123 -6.83 -8.39 1.44
C ILE A 123 -7.90 -8.33 2.54
N ILE A 124 -9.09 -7.78 2.24
CA ILE A 124 -10.24 -7.80 3.14
C ILE A 124 -10.53 -9.23 3.58
N GLY A 125 -10.61 -10.16 2.64
CA GLY A 125 -10.92 -11.55 2.93
C GLY A 125 -9.92 -12.21 3.88
N CYS A 126 -8.64 -11.90 3.72
CA CYS A 126 -7.60 -12.39 4.63
C CYS A 126 -7.72 -11.73 6.01
N CYS A 127 -7.78 -10.42 6.08
CA CYS A 127 -7.85 -9.68 7.35
C CYS A 127 -9.15 -9.97 8.13
N GLN A 128 -10.26 -10.21 7.44
CA GLN A 128 -11.57 -10.47 8.04
C GLN A 128 -11.76 -11.93 8.47
N ARG A 129 -11.36 -12.90 7.65
CA ARG A 129 -11.76 -14.31 7.82
C ARG A 129 -10.64 -15.22 8.31
N ARG A 130 -9.40 -14.73 8.36
CA ARG A 130 -8.24 -15.47 8.88
C ARG A 130 -7.89 -15.00 10.28
N SER A 131 -6.88 -15.62 10.88
CA SER A 131 -6.44 -15.20 12.21
C SER A 131 -5.83 -13.80 12.20
N ALA A 132 -5.81 -13.15 13.36
CA ALA A 132 -5.15 -11.85 13.50
C ALA A 132 -3.69 -11.87 13.05
N LEU A 133 -2.97 -12.95 13.35
CA LEU A 133 -1.57 -13.11 12.99
C LEU A 133 -1.37 -13.27 11.47
N GLU A 134 -2.26 -14.01 10.79
CA GLU A 134 -2.24 -14.11 9.32
C GLU A 134 -2.54 -12.75 8.66
N GLY A 135 -3.45 -11.96 9.23
CA GLY A 135 -3.72 -10.59 8.76
C GLY A 135 -2.51 -9.67 8.90
N VAL A 136 -1.85 -9.68 10.06
CA VAL A 136 -0.60 -8.93 10.27
C VAL A 136 0.49 -9.37 9.29
N ALA A 137 0.69 -10.68 9.13
CA ALA A 137 1.68 -11.22 8.21
C ALA A 137 1.44 -10.76 6.77
N LEU A 138 0.19 -10.80 6.29
CA LEU A 138 -0.18 -10.31 4.96
C LEU A 138 0.18 -8.84 4.77
N LEU A 139 -0.19 -7.96 5.73
CA LEU A 139 0.08 -6.53 5.59
C LEU A 139 1.58 -6.22 5.66
N SER A 140 2.33 -6.92 6.52
CA SER A 140 3.80 -6.83 6.54
C SER A 140 4.41 -7.16 5.18
N PHE A 141 3.85 -8.14 4.45
CA PHE A 141 4.29 -8.44 3.09
C PHE A 141 3.97 -7.33 2.09
N VAL A 142 2.77 -6.76 2.16
CA VAL A 142 2.35 -5.68 1.26
C VAL A 142 3.22 -4.43 1.45
N GLU A 143 3.53 -4.07 2.70
CA GLU A 143 4.27 -2.84 3.04
C GLU A 143 5.78 -2.95 2.80
N SER A 144 6.38 -4.07 3.20
CA SER A 144 7.83 -4.29 3.09
C SER A 144 8.37 -4.30 1.67
N GLN A 145 7.51 -4.53 0.67
CA GLN A 145 7.90 -4.63 -0.72
C GLN A 145 8.15 -3.26 -1.40
N LEU A 146 7.76 -2.16 -0.78
CA LEU A 146 7.87 -0.81 -1.35
C LEU A 146 9.03 0.01 -0.77
N GLY A 147 9.22 -0.07 0.55
CA GLY A 147 10.10 0.81 1.33
C GLY A 147 11.60 0.46 1.31
N GLY A 148 12.40 1.35 1.93
CA GLY A 148 13.86 1.22 2.06
C GLY A 148 14.64 2.21 1.18
N SER A 149 15.86 2.56 1.60
CA SER A 149 16.76 3.48 0.86
C SER A 149 17.09 2.99 -0.55
N ASP A 150 17.07 1.67 -0.74
CA ASP A 150 17.30 1.00 -2.02
C ASP A 150 16.00 0.41 -2.61
N GLY A 151 14.85 0.68 -1.98
CA GLY A 151 13.54 0.22 -2.38
C GLY A 151 13.05 0.87 -3.67
N VAL A 152 12.04 0.28 -4.29
CA VAL A 152 11.50 0.78 -5.58
C VAL A 152 10.93 2.19 -5.43
N SER A 153 10.35 2.54 -4.28
CA SER A 153 9.80 3.88 -4.04
C SER A 153 10.87 4.98 -4.12
N ALA A 154 12.09 4.74 -3.64
CA ALA A 154 13.18 5.71 -3.74
C ALA A 154 13.62 5.95 -5.19
N GLN A 155 13.54 4.92 -6.04
CA GLN A 155 13.87 5.04 -7.46
C GLN A 155 12.76 5.76 -8.21
N VAL A 156 11.51 5.37 -7.96
CA VAL A 156 10.30 6.00 -8.51
C VAL A 156 10.25 7.48 -8.16
N TYR A 157 10.51 7.86 -6.90
CA TYR A 157 10.55 9.25 -6.46
C TYR A 157 11.48 10.12 -7.33
N ARG A 158 12.70 9.62 -7.63
CA ARG A 158 13.67 10.34 -8.46
C ARG A 158 13.14 10.55 -9.88
N GLU A 159 12.52 9.54 -10.47
CA GLU A 159 11.98 9.66 -11.83
C GLU A 159 10.73 10.53 -11.87
N LEU A 160 9.84 10.43 -10.87
CA LEU A 160 8.64 11.27 -10.76
C LEU A 160 9.00 12.75 -10.69
N THR A 161 9.99 13.10 -9.86
CA THR A 161 10.41 14.50 -9.69
C THR A 161 11.34 14.99 -10.80
N GLY A 162 12.21 14.13 -11.33
CA GLY A 162 13.20 14.46 -12.35
C GLY A 162 12.64 14.43 -13.78
N TYR A 163 12.24 13.25 -14.25
CA TYR A 163 11.79 13.06 -15.64
C TYR A 163 10.34 13.50 -15.85
N TYR A 164 9.45 13.11 -14.95
CA TYR A 164 8.01 13.38 -15.09
C TYR A 164 7.60 14.78 -14.63
N GLY A 165 8.48 15.49 -13.93
CA GLY A 165 8.28 16.87 -13.51
C GLY A 165 7.16 17.05 -12.47
N PHE A 166 6.84 16.01 -11.70
CA PHE A 166 5.98 16.17 -10.53
C PHE A 166 6.69 16.97 -9.44
N SER A 167 5.93 17.75 -8.67
CA SER A 167 6.50 18.47 -7.54
C SER A 167 7.02 17.49 -6.48
N ALA A 168 8.11 17.86 -5.79
CA ALA A 168 8.66 17.05 -4.71
C ALA A 168 7.61 16.73 -3.64
N ARG A 169 6.77 17.73 -3.32
CA ARG A 169 5.57 17.58 -2.49
C ARG A 169 4.72 16.43 -3.02
N ALA A 170 4.23 16.52 -4.25
CA ALA A 170 3.32 15.55 -4.82
C ALA A 170 3.90 14.13 -4.89
N ALA A 171 5.20 13.97 -5.11
CA ALA A 171 5.87 12.67 -5.19
C ALA A 171 6.19 12.02 -3.82
N GLU A 172 5.85 12.63 -2.69
CA GLU A 172 6.04 12.06 -1.33
C GLU A 172 5.19 10.79 -1.04
N THR A 173 4.46 10.29 -2.04
CA THR A 173 3.60 9.09 -2.00
C THR A 173 4.37 7.77 -1.90
#